data_AF-A0A7W1RDT6-F1
#
_entry.id   AF-A0A7W1RDT6-F1
#
_cell.length_a   1.000
_cell.length_b   1.000
_cell.length_c   1.000
_cell.angle_alpha   90.00
_cell.angle_beta   90.00
_cell.angle_gamma   90.00
#
_symmetry.space_group_name_H-M   'P 1'
#
loop_
_entity.id
_entity.type
_entity.pdbx_description
1 polymer ?
#
loop_
_entity_poly.entity_id
_entity_poly.type
_entity_poly.pdbx_seq_one_letter_code
_entity_poly.pdbx_strand_id
1 'polypeptide(L)'
;MKKSFKALERKQLLKRLDSLASLPTSYQAPPEGWIRPVRKALGMTASQLAKRLGVQQSRVSEIEKGEIHHQLTLKTLMATAQALGCRFEYAFIPEKPVELLLKERALAVARDKVGYISHHMALEDQSLSEKEQEEQIKQLAEELLKKPQTLWDS
;
A
#
# COMPACT_ATOMS: atom_id res chain seq x y z
N MET A 1 -28.44 2.80 12.01
CA MET A 1 -27.39 1.92 12.58
C MET A 1 -26.28 1.53 11.61
N LYS A 2 -26.54 0.95 10.41
CA LYS A 2 -25.49 0.44 9.50
C LYS A 2 -24.42 1.45 9.03
N LYS A 3 -24.73 2.76 8.87
CA LYS A 3 -23.77 3.80 8.44
C LYS A 3 -22.71 4.16 9.49
N SER A 4 -23.11 4.19 10.77
CA SER A 4 -22.20 4.52 11.88
C SER A 4 -21.15 3.42 12.10
N PHE A 5 -21.54 2.16 11.93
CA PHE A 5 -20.62 1.02 12.03
C PHE A 5 -19.54 1.06 10.94
N LYS A 6 -19.92 1.33 9.68
CA LYS A 6 -18.96 1.48 8.57
C LYS A 6 -17.95 2.60 8.78
N ALA A 7 -18.38 3.72 9.36
CA ALA A 7 -17.48 4.84 9.67
C ALA A 7 -16.46 4.46 10.76
N LEU A 8 -16.90 3.70 11.77
CA LEU A 8 -16.04 3.19 12.83
C LEU A 8 -15.04 2.15 12.31
N GLU A 9 -15.49 1.18 11.50
CA GLU A 9 -14.62 0.20 10.84
C GLU A 9 -13.53 0.88 10.02
N ARG A 10 -13.90 1.87 9.20
CA ARG A 10 -12.94 2.67 8.42
C ARG A 10 -11.92 3.34 9.34
N LYS A 11 -12.37 4.00 10.41
CA LYS A 11 -11.47 4.67 11.36
C LYS A 11 -10.49 3.69 12.00
N GLN A 12 -10.94 2.49 12.37
CA GLN A 12 -10.09 1.45 12.93
C GLN A 12 -9.07 0.92 11.93
N LEU A 13 -9.46 0.72 10.67
CA LEU A 13 -8.54 0.29 9.60
C LEU A 13 -7.46 1.35 9.32
N LEU A 14 -7.83 2.63 9.24
CA LEU A 14 -6.87 3.71 9.05
C LEU A 14 -5.85 3.76 10.19
N LYS A 15 -6.32 3.65 11.44
CA LYS A 15 -5.43 3.62 12.61
C LYS A 15 -4.46 2.43 12.56
N ARG A 16 -4.90 1.27 12.09
CA ARG A 16 -4.02 0.11 11.88
C ARG A 16 -2.96 0.39 10.82
N LEU A 17 -3.34 0.98 9.68
CA LEU A 17 -2.38 1.35 8.63
C LEU A 17 -1.34 2.35 9.13
N ASP A 18 -1.76 3.38 9.88
CA ASP A 18 -0.83 4.35 10.46
C ASP A 18 0.10 3.69 11.49
N SER A 19 -0.37 2.72 12.27
CA SER A 19 0.51 1.96 13.17
C SER A 19 1.57 1.15 12.42
N LEU A 20 1.26 0.65 11.22
CA LEU A 20 2.23 -0.05 10.39
C LEU A 20 3.29 0.90 9.83
N ALA A 21 2.97 2.18 9.60
CA ALA A 21 3.94 3.18 9.16
C ALA A 21 5.05 3.45 10.18
N SER A 22 4.80 3.17 11.47
CA SER A 22 5.82 3.25 12.52
C SER A 22 6.76 2.04 12.59
N LEU A 23 6.53 1.00 11.77
CA LEU A 23 7.45 -0.13 11.71
C LEU A 23 8.80 0.32 11.13
N PRO A 24 9.92 -0.07 11.74
CA PRO A 24 11.23 0.32 11.25
C PRO A 24 11.49 -0.29 9.87
N THR A 25 12.03 0.53 8.96
CA THR A 25 12.42 0.13 7.60
C THR A 25 13.50 -0.96 7.58
N SER A 26 14.14 -1.23 8.72
CA SER A 26 15.09 -2.32 8.91
C SER A 26 14.48 -3.72 8.76
N TYR A 27 13.16 -3.85 8.63
CA TYR A 27 12.49 -5.12 8.32
C TYR A 27 12.53 -5.50 6.83
N GLN A 28 13.42 -4.89 6.05
CA GLN A 28 13.63 -5.29 4.65
C GLN A 28 14.25 -6.69 4.56
N ALA A 29 13.86 -7.44 3.53
CA ALA A 29 14.42 -8.76 3.28
C ALA A 29 15.93 -8.67 3.01
N PRO A 30 16.73 -9.65 3.46
CA PRO A 30 18.13 -9.76 3.06
C PRO A 30 18.29 -9.81 1.54
N PRO A 31 19.46 -9.45 0.96
CA PRO A 31 19.68 -9.51 -0.48
C PRO A 31 19.48 -10.90 -1.11
N GLU A 32 19.68 -11.96 -0.33
CA GLU A 32 19.41 -13.36 -0.75
C GLU A 32 17.95 -13.81 -0.54
N GLY A 33 17.03 -12.90 -0.17
CA GLY A 33 15.67 -13.24 0.27
C GLY A 33 15.64 -13.81 1.69
N TRP A 34 14.47 -14.26 2.14
CA TRP A 34 14.31 -14.93 3.44
C TRP A 34 14.46 -16.45 3.33
N ILE A 35 13.98 -17.05 2.24
CA ILE A 35 13.84 -18.50 2.13
C ILE A 35 15.20 -19.19 2.19
N ARG A 36 16.16 -18.72 1.38
CA ARG A 36 17.48 -19.34 1.31
C ARG A 36 18.30 -19.16 2.60
N PRO A 37 18.42 -17.94 3.18
CA PRO A 37 19.14 -17.76 4.45
C PRO A 37 18.51 -18.51 5.60
N VAL A 38 17.18 -18.48 5.76
CA VAL A 38 16.51 -19.22 6.84
C VAL A 38 16.73 -20.72 6.67
N ARG A 39 16.57 -21.27 5.46
CA ARG A 39 16.86 -22.69 5.19
C ARG A 39 18.29 -23.07 5.58
N LYS A 40 19.28 -22.26 5.18
CA LYS A 40 20.69 -22.48 5.53
C LYS A 40 20.93 -22.38 7.04
N ALA A 41 20.36 -21.39 7.71
CA ALA A 41 20.48 -21.20 9.16
C ALA A 41 19.89 -22.36 9.96
N LEU A 42 18.83 -22.98 9.44
CA LEU A 42 18.24 -24.20 9.99
C LEU A 42 19.03 -25.48 9.64
N GLY A 43 20.14 -25.38 8.92
CA GLY A 43 20.95 -26.54 8.49
C GLY A 43 20.29 -27.43 7.44
N MET A 44 19.28 -26.93 6.71
CA MET A 44 18.52 -27.71 5.74
C MET A 44 19.14 -27.66 4.34
N THR A 45 19.21 -28.81 3.67
CA THR A 45 19.51 -28.87 2.23
C THR A 45 18.28 -28.50 1.40
N ALA A 46 18.48 -28.15 0.13
CA ALA A 46 17.37 -27.87 -0.78
C ALA A 46 16.44 -29.09 -0.96
N SER A 47 17.00 -30.31 -0.98
CA SER A 47 16.23 -31.55 -1.08
C SER A 47 15.36 -31.80 0.16
N GLN A 48 15.87 -31.47 1.36
CA GLN A 48 15.08 -31.57 2.59
C GLN A 48 13.90 -30.59 2.60
N LEU A 49 14.10 -29.34 2.19
CA LEU A 49 13.00 -28.39 2.04
C LEU A 49 11.99 -28.86 0.96
N ALA A 50 12.48 -29.42 -0.15
CA ALA A 50 11.64 -29.95 -1.22
C ALA A 50 10.73 -31.08 -0.70
N LYS A 51 11.29 -31.99 0.10
CA LYS A 51 10.53 -33.06 0.78
C LYS A 51 9.46 -32.51 1.72
N ARG A 52 9.77 -31.48 2.51
CA ARG A 52 8.80 -30.82 3.40
C ARG A 52 7.68 -30.11 2.63
N LEU A 53 7.98 -29.62 1.43
CA LEU A 53 7.02 -28.97 0.53
C LEU A 53 6.26 -29.94 -0.38
N GLY A 54 6.66 -31.21 -0.46
CA GLY A 54 6.09 -32.17 -1.40
C GLY A 54 6.39 -31.84 -2.88
N VAL A 55 7.54 -31.22 -3.16
CA VAL A 55 7.95 -30.81 -4.51
C VAL A 55 9.33 -31.37 -4.87
N GLN A 56 9.74 -31.22 -6.13
CA GLN A 56 11.08 -31.58 -6.58
C GLN A 56 12.14 -30.58 -6.11
N GLN A 57 13.39 -31.03 -5.95
CA GLN A 57 14.49 -30.16 -5.52
C GLN A 57 14.71 -28.95 -6.44
N SER A 58 14.56 -29.12 -7.76
CA SER A 58 14.65 -28.03 -8.74
C SER A 58 13.66 -26.90 -8.43
N ARG A 59 12.45 -27.25 -7.98
CA ARG A 59 11.42 -26.28 -7.61
C ARG A 59 11.83 -25.43 -6.42
N VAL A 60 12.61 -25.96 -5.47
CA VAL A 60 13.15 -25.15 -4.36
C VAL A 60 14.12 -24.09 -4.86
N SER A 61 14.98 -24.43 -5.81
CA SER A 61 15.88 -23.45 -6.42
C SER A 61 15.13 -22.36 -7.20
N GLU A 62 14.05 -22.72 -7.89
CA GLU A 62 13.15 -21.75 -8.52
C GLU A 62 12.44 -20.87 -7.49
N ILE A 63 12.00 -21.43 -6.37
CA ILE A 63 11.37 -20.69 -5.27
C ILE A 63 12.35 -19.66 -4.70
N GLU A 64 13.57 -20.07 -4.36
CA GLU A 64 14.59 -19.16 -3.81
C GLU A 64 14.92 -18.01 -4.77
N LYS A 65 15.05 -18.29 -6.07
CA LYS A 65 15.27 -17.25 -7.08
C LYS A 65 14.04 -16.37 -7.29
N GLY A 66 12.86 -16.99 -7.33
CA GLY A 66 11.59 -16.31 -7.56
C GLY A 66 11.24 -15.35 -6.43
N GLU A 67 11.65 -15.63 -5.19
CA GLU A 67 11.50 -14.70 -4.06
C GLU A 67 12.26 -13.39 -4.31
N ILE A 68 13.53 -13.51 -4.68
CA ILE A 68 14.42 -12.36 -4.96
C ILE A 68 13.90 -11.54 -6.14
N HIS A 69 13.31 -12.21 -7.13
CA HIS A 69 12.72 -11.55 -8.30
C HIS A 69 11.25 -11.14 -8.13
N HIS A 70 10.65 -11.31 -6.94
CA HIS A 70 9.24 -10.99 -6.67
C HIS A 70 8.24 -11.70 -7.60
N GLN A 71 8.55 -12.93 -8.02
CA GLN A 71 7.76 -13.73 -8.96
C GLN A 71 6.92 -14.83 -8.28
N LEU A 72 6.99 -14.92 -6.95
CA LEU A 72 6.24 -15.93 -6.20
C LEU A 72 4.82 -15.48 -5.86
N THR A 73 3.91 -16.43 -5.90
CA THR A 73 2.57 -16.23 -5.34
C THR A 73 2.64 -16.20 -3.81
N LEU A 74 1.71 -15.45 -3.18
CA LEU A 74 1.56 -15.46 -1.72
C LEU A 74 1.33 -16.88 -1.17
N LYS A 75 0.59 -17.72 -1.90
CA LYS A 75 0.37 -19.12 -1.54
C LYS A 75 1.68 -19.89 -1.43
N THR A 76 2.60 -19.70 -2.37
CA THR A 76 3.92 -20.34 -2.33
C THR A 76 4.72 -19.84 -1.13
N LEU A 77 4.77 -18.52 -0.91
CA LEU A 77 5.48 -17.93 0.23
C LEU A 77 4.97 -18.45 1.58
N MET A 78 3.64 -18.53 1.75
CA MET A 78 3.02 -19.07 2.95
C MET A 78 3.37 -20.55 3.17
N ALA A 79 3.28 -21.38 2.13
CA ALA A 79 3.64 -22.80 2.22
C ALA A 79 5.12 -22.99 2.53
N THR A 80 6.01 -22.20 1.91
CA THR A 80 7.45 -22.25 2.17
C THR A 80 7.80 -21.78 3.58
N ALA A 81 7.20 -20.70 4.07
CA ALA A 81 7.38 -20.26 5.45
C ALA A 81 6.95 -21.36 6.43
N GLN A 82 5.76 -21.94 6.24
CA GLN A 82 5.28 -23.04 7.09
C GLN A 82 6.23 -24.25 7.05
N ALA A 83 6.73 -24.62 5.87
CA ALA A 83 7.70 -25.69 5.69
C ALA A 83 9.08 -25.38 6.31
N LEU A 84 9.39 -24.11 6.58
CA LEU A 84 10.57 -23.68 7.33
C LEU A 84 10.30 -23.52 8.83
N GLY A 85 9.06 -23.69 9.29
CA GLY A 85 8.67 -23.42 10.68
C GLY A 85 8.49 -21.92 10.98
N CYS A 86 8.30 -21.11 9.94
CA CYS A 86 8.09 -19.67 10.02
C CYS A 86 6.62 -19.32 9.75
N ARG A 87 6.18 -18.17 10.26
CA ARG A 87 4.92 -17.54 9.85
C ARG A 87 5.22 -16.52 8.76
N PHE A 88 4.46 -16.56 7.67
CA PHE A 88 4.51 -15.51 6.65
C PHE A 88 3.49 -14.43 7.01
N GLU A 89 3.96 -13.20 7.14
CA GLU A 89 3.12 -12.01 7.32
C GLU A 89 3.37 -11.05 6.15
N TYR A 90 2.30 -10.51 5.56
CA TYR A 90 2.38 -9.48 4.54
C TYR A 90 1.57 -8.27 4.98
N ALA A 91 2.07 -7.07 4.68
CA ALA A 91 1.43 -5.82 5.06
C ALA A 91 1.62 -4.79 3.96
N PHE A 92 0.61 -3.96 3.74
CA PHE A 92 0.74 -2.70 3.02
C PHE A 92 1.09 -1.63 4.03
N ILE A 93 2.29 -1.07 3.92
CA ILE A 93 2.79 -0.02 4.81
C ILE A 93 2.71 1.30 4.03
N PRO A 94 1.94 2.30 4.50
CA PRO A 94 1.85 3.57 3.80
C PRO A 94 3.14 4.38 4.02
N GLU A 95 3.63 5.03 2.97
CA GLU A 95 4.86 5.85 3.03
C GLU A 95 4.71 7.12 3.90
N LYS A 96 3.45 7.53 4.15
CA LYS A 96 3.09 8.67 5.00
C LYS A 96 1.74 8.39 5.68
N PRO A 97 1.37 9.13 6.74
CA PRO A 97 0.09 8.93 7.42
C PRO A 97 -1.09 8.99 6.45
N VAL A 98 -2.09 8.11 6.62
CA VAL A 98 -3.18 7.98 5.64
C VAL A 98 -4.03 9.25 5.54
N GLU A 99 -4.16 10.00 6.64
CA GLU A 99 -4.81 11.31 6.61
C GLU A 99 -4.10 12.30 5.68
N LEU A 100 -2.77 12.26 5.62
CA LEU A 100 -1.98 13.10 4.72
C LEU A 100 -2.15 12.65 3.26
N LEU A 101 -2.12 11.33 3.00
CA LEU A 101 -2.41 10.79 1.66
C LEU A 101 -3.78 11.27 1.13
N LEU A 102 -4.81 11.25 1.97
CA LEU A 102 -6.14 11.69 1.59
C LEU A 102 -6.20 13.20 1.34
N LYS A 103 -5.54 14.01 2.19
CA LYS A 103 -5.47 15.47 2.03
C LYS A 103 -4.78 15.85 0.72
N GLU A 104 -3.64 15.24 0.43
CA GLU A 104 -2.91 15.50 -0.82
C GLU A 104 -3.74 15.11 -2.04
N ARG A 105 -4.42 13.97 -2.00
CA ARG A 105 -5.31 13.56 -3.09
C ARG A 105 -6.49 14.53 -3.25
N ALA A 106 -7.09 14.98 -2.15
CA ALA A 106 -8.18 15.95 -2.19
C ALA A 106 -7.74 17.29 -2.80
N LEU A 107 -6.54 17.77 -2.43
CA LEU A 107 -5.96 18.97 -3.02
C LEU A 107 -5.66 18.80 -4.52
N ALA A 108 -5.14 17.65 -4.93
CA ALA A 108 -4.90 17.35 -6.35
C ALA A 108 -6.20 17.41 -7.16
N VAL A 109 -7.24 16.68 -6.72
CA VAL A 109 -8.55 16.66 -7.38
C VAL A 109 -9.21 18.05 -7.39
N ALA A 110 -9.07 18.81 -6.30
CA ALA A 110 -9.60 20.16 -6.22
C ALA A 110 -8.89 21.12 -7.19
N ARG A 111 -7.56 21.02 -7.31
CA ARG A 111 -6.78 21.80 -8.29
C ARG A 111 -7.22 21.50 -9.72
N ASP A 112 -7.40 20.23 -10.07
CA ASP A 112 -7.83 19.85 -11.41
C ASP A 112 -9.21 20.43 -11.75
N LYS A 113 -10.15 20.37 -10.79
CA LYS A 113 -11.50 20.94 -10.96
C LYS A 113 -11.51 22.46 -11.05
N VAL A 114 -10.79 23.14 -10.17
CA VAL A 114 -10.73 24.61 -10.17
C VAL A 114 -9.99 25.12 -11.40
N GLY A 115 -8.91 24.45 -11.83
CA GLY A 115 -8.18 24.77 -13.05
C GLY A 115 -9.02 24.62 -14.32
N TYR A 116 -9.86 23.58 -14.39
CA TYR A 116 -10.80 23.40 -15.50
C TYR A 116 -11.82 24.56 -15.58
N ILE A 117 -12.36 24.95 -14.43
CA ILE A 117 -13.34 26.06 -14.34
C ILE A 117 -12.67 27.40 -14.64
N SER A 118 -11.48 27.67 -14.11
CA SER A 118 -10.77 28.93 -14.34
C SER A 118 -10.36 29.10 -15.80
N HIS A 119 -10.00 28.02 -16.50
CA HIS A 119 -9.73 28.06 -17.95
C HIS A 119 -11.00 28.39 -18.76
N HIS A 120 -12.18 27.97 -18.31
CA HIS A 120 -13.46 28.36 -18.93
C HIS A 120 -13.87 29.81 -18.58
N MET A 121 -13.70 30.24 -17.33
CA MET A 121 -14.04 31.60 -16.88
C MET A 121 -13.09 32.68 -17.42
N ALA A 122 -11.83 32.33 -17.71
CA ALA A 122 -10.89 33.23 -18.38
C ALA A 122 -11.34 33.60 -19.80
N LEU A 123 -12.15 32.75 -20.45
CA LEU A 123 -12.79 33.07 -21.74
C LEU A 123 -13.99 34.00 -21.60
N GLU A 124 -14.49 34.20 -20.37
CA GLU A 124 -15.65 35.04 -20.02
C GLU A 124 -15.25 36.36 -19.32
N ASP A 125 -13.95 36.71 -19.30
CA ASP A 125 -13.38 37.91 -18.68
C ASP A 125 -13.62 38.05 -17.16
N GLN A 126 -13.83 36.92 -16.47
CA GLN A 126 -14.06 36.85 -15.01
C GLN A 126 -13.00 35.98 -14.32
N SER A 127 -11.73 36.35 -14.44
CA SER A 127 -10.65 35.61 -13.76
C SER A 127 -10.53 35.99 -12.27
N LEU A 128 -10.53 34.99 -11.40
CA LEU A 128 -10.20 35.12 -9.97
C LEU A 128 -8.69 35.33 -9.78
N SER A 129 -8.30 36.05 -8.73
CA SER A 129 -6.90 36.16 -8.34
C SER A 129 -6.32 34.82 -7.89
N GLU A 130 -5.00 34.63 -7.99
CA GLU A 130 -4.32 33.40 -7.55
C GLU A 130 -4.62 33.05 -6.08
N LYS A 131 -4.77 34.07 -5.23
CA LYS A 131 -5.12 33.88 -3.81
C LYS A 131 -6.54 33.33 -3.63
N GLU A 132 -7.50 33.83 -4.41
CA GLU A 132 -8.89 33.35 -4.36
C GLU A 132 -9.00 31.94 -4.93
N GLN A 133 -8.25 31.62 -5.98
CA GLN A 133 -8.17 30.26 -6.52
C GLN A 133 -7.63 29.26 -5.49
N GLU A 134 -6.54 29.60 -4.80
CA GLU A 134 -5.96 28.73 -3.77
C GLU A 134 -6.91 28.53 -2.58
N GLU A 135 -7.66 29.56 -2.18
CA GLU A 135 -8.68 29.44 -1.14
C GLU A 135 -9.83 28.52 -1.58
N GLN A 136 -10.29 28.65 -2.82
CA GLN A 136 -11.35 27.82 -3.39
C GLN A 136 -10.89 26.35 -3.54
N ILE A 137 -9.63 26.12 -3.90
CA ILE A 137 -9.00 24.78 -3.91
C ILE A 137 -9.06 24.14 -2.53
N LYS A 138 -8.65 24.88 -1.48
CA LYS A 138 -8.66 24.37 -0.09
C LYS A 138 -10.08 24.04 0.38
N GLN A 139 -11.03 24.93 0.14
CA GLN A 139 -12.44 24.71 0.51
C GLN A 139 -13.01 23.47 -0.20
N LEU A 140 -12.79 23.35 -1.51
CA LEU A 140 -13.24 22.19 -2.28
C LEU A 140 -12.57 20.90 -1.78
N ALA A 141 -11.27 20.94 -1.46
CA ALA A 141 -10.57 19.78 -0.90
C ALA A 141 -11.18 19.34 0.44
N GLU A 142 -11.53 20.27 1.33
CA GLU A 142 -12.22 19.94 2.60
C GLU A 142 -13.59 19.32 2.37
N GLU A 143 -14.35 19.80 1.38
CA GLU A 143 -15.63 19.20 1.03
C GLU A 143 -15.48 17.78 0.48
N LEU A 144 -14.48 17.56 -0.39
CA LEU A 144 -14.19 16.23 -0.95
C LEU A 144 -13.75 15.24 0.15
N LEU A 145 -13.05 15.70 1.18
CA LEU A 145 -12.68 14.85 2.32
C LEU A 145 -13.90 14.38 3.15
N LYS A 146 -15.04 15.06 3.08
CA LYS A 146 -16.30 14.59 3.71
C LYS A 146 -16.86 13.35 3.00
N LYS A 147 -16.53 13.15 1.73
CA LYS A 147 -16.92 11.98 0.92
C LYS A 147 -15.70 11.39 0.19
N PRO A 148 -14.76 10.74 0.89
CA PRO A 148 -13.48 10.30 0.30
C PRO A 148 -13.58 9.33 -0.88
N GLN A 149 -14.74 8.73 -1.13
CA GLN A 149 -14.97 7.86 -2.30
C GLN A 149 -14.85 8.65 -3.61
N THR A 150 -15.30 9.91 -3.62
CA THR A 150 -15.28 10.76 -4.82
C THR A 150 -13.89 11.26 -5.20
N LEU A 151 -12.88 10.99 -4.37
CA LEU A 151 -11.48 11.31 -4.65
C LEU A 151 -10.87 10.43 -5.75
N TRP A 152 -11.56 9.35 -6.13
CA TRP A 152 -11.03 8.31 -7.02
C TRP A 152 -11.88 8.11 -8.28
N ASP A 153 -12.97 8.86 -8.45
CA ASP A 153 -13.90 8.78 -9.60
C ASP A 153 -13.45 9.61 -10.82
N SER A 154 -12.23 10.15 -10.76
CA SER A 154 -11.61 11.08 -11.71
C SER A 154 -10.37 10.49 -12.34
#